data_AF-A0A284VQH1-F1
#
_entry.id   AF-A0A284VQH1-F1
#
_cell.length_a   1.000
_cell.length_b   1.000
_cell.length_c   1.000
_cell.angle_alpha   90.00
_cell.angle_beta   90.00
_cell.angle_gamma   90.00
#
_symmetry.space_group_name_H-M   'P 1'
#
loop_
_entity.id
_entity.type
_entity.pdbx_description
1 polymer ?
#
loop_
_entity_poly.entity_id
_entity_poly.type
_entity_poly.pdbx_seq_one_letter_code
_entity_poly.pdbx_strand_id
1 'polypeptide(L)'
;MREVFFDENSIDNGLRQIHKKLIHEGFDSYIVLAIGSGGEQIAKRLEKYWSYKDIVSCALKNEDIHISNGSKIKGNRILVCDDTTITGKTFINVFKKLVNLGAADIKLFSLLMRRNSSVVPNIFVFEIEADTKVYFPWSDYPIRTYSKGIVRKISCEDCKKDFRCGDPNIDKNSLSDFFKNQEHSSAKVYLVEDKGEICSIVQFYEKHLNSYKGLFLDIIATTEDKKGNKYASTLLKLISYYMFYHEFSFIYGYAFDNEELIDMYKQRGFEVIGSIQDPHYGTLHKIVIVNGTKDAKDHVIASIRPHI
;
A
#
# COMPACT_ATOMS: atom_id res chain seq x y z
N MET A 1 18.11 6.66 -2.24
CA MET A 1 16.94 5.86 -1.85
C MET A 1 17.17 4.45 -2.35
N ARG A 2 17.57 3.57 -1.44
CA ARG A 2 17.77 2.15 -1.72
C ARG A 2 16.47 1.41 -1.42
N GLU A 3 16.21 0.32 -2.12
CA GLU A 3 15.04 -0.52 -1.89
C GLU A 3 15.49 -1.95 -1.64
N VAL A 4 14.91 -2.59 -0.64
CA VAL A 4 15.14 -3.99 -0.29
C VAL A 4 13.82 -4.74 -0.30
N PHE A 5 13.79 -5.83 -1.07
CA PHE A 5 12.65 -6.72 -1.17
C PHE A 5 13.02 -8.04 -0.50
N PHE A 6 12.25 -8.40 0.53
CA PHE A 6 12.36 -9.71 1.12
C PHE A 6 11.38 -10.66 0.46
N ASP A 7 11.87 -11.83 0.07
CA ASP A 7 11.03 -12.98 -0.25
C ASP A 7 10.83 -13.87 0.99
N GLU A 8 9.88 -14.81 0.92
CA GLU A 8 9.59 -15.73 2.03
C GLU A 8 10.84 -16.50 2.50
N ASN A 9 11.73 -16.88 1.57
CA ASN A 9 12.96 -17.60 1.89
C ASN A 9 13.93 -16.76 2.72
N SER A 10 14.10 -15.48 2.38
CA SER A 10 14.98 -14.56 3.09
C SER A 10 14.48 -14.34 4.51
N ILE A 11 13.16 -14.23 4.68
CA ILE A 11 12.52 -14.13 6.00
C ILE A 11 12.76 -15.41 6.80
N ASP A 12 12.41 -16.57 6.26
CA ASP A 12 12.51 -17.86 6.97
C ASP A 12 13.97 -18.18 7.34
N ASN A 13 14.93 -17.84 6.47
CA ASN A 13 16.36 -17.97 6.78
C ASN A 13 16.79 -17.05 7.92
N GLY A 14 16.32 -15.80 7.92
CA GLY A 14 16.58 -14.85 9.00
C GLY A 14 16.02 -15.32 10.34
N LEU A 15 14.77 -15.77 10.35
CA LEU A 15 14.10 -16.29 11.56
C LEU A 15 14.78 -17.56 12.07
N ARG A 16 15.23 -18.45 11.18
CA ARG A 16 15.98 -19.65 11.56
C ARG A 16 17.32 -19.33 12.23
N GLN A 17 18.00 -18.27 11.79
CA GLN A 17 19.25 -17.83 12.43
C GLN A 17 18.98 -17.30 13.84
N ILE A 18 17.91 -16.51 14.00
CA ILE A 18 17.53 -15.98 15.32
C ILE A 18 17.04 -17.04 16.27
N HIS A 19 16.35 -18.07 15.80
CA HIS A 19 15.86 -19.13 16.66
C HIS A 19 16.96 -19.72 17.55
N LYS A 20 18.16 -19.93 17.01
CA LYS A 20 19.32 -20.39 17.80
C LYS A 20 19.69 -19.44 18.93
N LYS A 21 19.60 -18.13 18.67
CA LYS A 21 19.86 -17.07 19.66
C LYS A 21 18.77 -17.02 20.72
N LEU A 22 17.50 -17.18 20.34
CA LEU A 22 16.36 -17.23 21.26
C LEU A 22 16.49 -18.39 22.25
N ILE A 23 16.82 -19.61 21.78
CA ILE A 23 17.08 -20.74 22.66
C ILE A 23 18.27 -20.43 23.58
N HIS A 24 19.38 -19.97 23.02
CA HIS A 24 20.62 -19.76 23.78
C HIS A 24 20.42 -18.75 24.92
N GLU A 25 19.64 -17.70 24.69
CA GLU A 25 19.33 -16.68 25.70
C GLU A 25 18.12 -17.02 26.60
N GLY A 26 17.53 -18.21 26.44
CA GLY A 26 16.48 -18.72 27.35
C GLY A 26 15.13 -18.02 27.19
N PHE A 27 14.76 -17.67 25.95
CA PHE A 27 13.52 -16.97 25.67
C PHE A 27 12.26 -17.84 25.79
N ASP A 28 12.35 -19.17 25.88
CA ASP A 28 11.21 -20.10 25.83
C ASP A 28 10.10 -19.81 26.87
N SER A 29 10.46 -19.16 27.97
CA SER A 29 9.54 -18.74 29.03
C SER A 29 8.75 -17.44 28.75
N TYR A 30 9.06 -16.74 27.67
CA TYR A 30 8.48 -15.45 27.33
C TYR A 30 7.12 -15.61 26.63
N ILE A 31 6.22 -14.66 26.90
CA ILE A 31 5.02 -14.44 26.11
C ILE A 31 5.39 -13.51 24.96
N VAL A 32 5.00 -13.89 23.74
CA VAL A 32 5.20 -13.05 22.56
C VAL A 32 4.11 -12.00 22.50
N LEU A 33 4.50 -10.72 22.41
CA LEU A 33 3.59 -9.63 22.10
C LEU A 33 3.80 -9.19 20.65
N ALA A 34 2.90 -9.58 19.77
CA ALA A 34 2.94 -9.25 18.35
C ALA A 34 2.36 -7.84 18.08
N ILE A 35 3.17 -6.94 17.54
CA ILE A 35 2.74 -5.57 17.18
C ILE A 35 2.16 -5.56 15.76
N GLY A 36 0.88 -5.20 15.64
CA GLY A 36 0.18 -5.07 14.37
C GLY A 36 0.25 -6.34 13.51
N SER A 37 -0.02 -6.18 12.21
CA SER A 37 0.06 -7.29 11.26
C SER A 37 1.49 -7.77 11.06
N GLY A 38 2.48 -6.88 11.02
CA GLY A 38 3.89 -7.22 10.83
C GLY A 38 4.45 -8.13 11.93
N GLY A 39 4.25 -7.76 13.19
CA GLY A 39 4.63 -8.58 14.34
C GLY A 39 3.88 -9.92 14.39
N GLU A 40 2.61 -9.96 14.01
CA GLU A 40 1.83 -11.21 13.94
C GLU A 40 2.37 -12.17 12.88
N GLN A 41 2.73 -11.63 11.70
CA GLN A 41 3.31 -12.42 10.60
C GLN A 41 4.65 -13.04 10.98
N ILE A 42 5.44 -12.34 11.79
CA ILE A 42 6.69 -12.84 12.35
C ILE A 42 6.44 -13.90 13.41
N ALA A 43 5.57 -13.61 14.39
CA ALA A 43 5.30 -14.53 15.50
C ALA A 43 4.79 -15.88 14.97
N LYS A 44 3.83 -15.86 14.05
CA LYS A 44 3.32 -17.06 13.37
C LYS A 44 4.40 -17.83 12.60
N ARG A 45 5.34 -17.15 11.95
CA ARG A 45 6.46 -17.83 11.25
C ARG A 45 7.47 -18.40 12.25
N LEU A 46 7.71 -17.71 13.36
CA LEU A 46 8.60 -18.19 14.42
C LEU A 46 8.07 -19.46 15.11
N GLU A 47 6.76 -19.67 15.19
CA GLU A 47 6.16 -20.91 15.73
C GLU A 47 6.67 -22.18 15.03
N LYS A 48 7.09 -22.07 13.76
CA LYS A 48 7.69 -23.20 13.02
C LYS A 48 9.01 -23.69 13.62
N TYR A 49 9.72 -22.79 14.30
CA TYR A 49 11.07 -23.04 14.81
C TYR A 49 11.09 -23.06 16.33
N TRP A 50 10.28 -22.23 16.98
CA TRP A 50 10.39 -21.88 18.37
C TRP A 50 9.05 -22.07 19.09
N SER A 51 9.09 -22.77 20.23
CA SER A 51 7.93 -22.96 21.09
C SER A 51 7.94 -21.91 22.20
N TYR A 52 7.09 -20.89 22.07
CA TYR A 52 6.89 -19.86 23.10
C TYR A 52 5.65 -20.14 23.94
N LYS A 53 5.59 -19.54 25.13
CA LYS A 53 4.54 -19.80 26.13
C LYS A 53 3.14 -19.43 25.64
N ASP A 54 3.00 -18.27 24.99
CA ASP A 54 1.72 -17.70 24.57
C ASP A 54 1.95 -16.54 23.59
N ILE A 55 0.91 -16.15 22.85
CA ILE A 55 0.91 -14.95 22.00
C ILE A 55 -0.21 -13.99 22.40
N VAL A 56 0.14 -12.71 22.47
CA VAL A 56 -0.79 -11.60 22.70
C VAL A 56 -0.62 -10.60 21.57
N SER A 57 -1.74 -10.09 21.04
CA SER A 57 -1.73 -9.08 19.99
C SER A 57 -1.74 -7.66 20.57
N CYS A 58 -1.03 -6.77 19.89
CA CYS A 58 -0.92 -5.36 20.20
C CYS A 58 -1.29 -4.54 18.95
N ALA A 59 -2.39 -3.79 19.02
CA ALA A 59 -2.80 -2.89 17.94
C ALA A 59 -2.45 -1.44 18.29
N LEU A 60 -1.99 -0.68 17.28
CA LEU A 60 -1.87 0.77 17.35
C LEU A 60 -3.13 1.41 16.76
N LYS A 61 -3.86 2.20 17.57
CA LYS A 61 -5.00 2.99 17.10
C LYS A 61 -4.82 4.43 17.57
N ASN A 62 -4.80 5.39 16.66
CA ASN A 62 -4.63 6.81 16.99
C ASN A 62 -3.43 7.08 17.91
N GLU A 63 -2.29 6.43 17.65
CA GLU A 63 -1.07 6.47 18.48
C GLU A 63 -1.16 5.78 19.86
N ASP A 64 -2.34 5.28 20.25
CA ASP A 64 -2.54 4.51 21.48
C ASP A 64 -2.27 3.01 21.29
N ILE A 65 -1.64 2.42 22.32
CA ILE A 65 -1.30 1.00 22.39
C ILE A 65 -2.43 0.21 23.04
N HIS A 66 -3.08 -0.65 22.25
CA HIS A 66 -4.12 -1.57 22.69
C HIS A 66 -3.62 -3.01 22.72
N ILE A 67 -3.51 -3.60 23.90
CA ILE A 67 -3.11 -4.99 24.11
C ILE A 67 -4.36 -5.81 24.37
N SER A 68 -4.61 -6.84 23.55
CA SER A 68 -5.86 -7.61 23.55
C SER A 68 -6.12 -8.36 24.88
N ASN A 69 -5.08 -8.78 25.57
CA ASN A 69 -5.19 -9.45 26.86
C ASN A 69 -4.15 -8.94 27.88
N GLY A 70 -4.36 -7.71 28.38
CA GLY A 70 -3.44 -7.05 29.31
C GLY A 70 -3.21 -7.79 30.63
N SER A 71 -4.12 -8.67 31.07
CA SER A 71 -3.95 -9.43 32.33
C SER A 71 -2.83 -10.47 32.24
N LYS A 72 -2.54 -10.99 31.04
CA LYS A 72 -1.40 -11.89 30.79
C LYS A 72 -0.04 -11.21 30.94
N ILE A 73 0.01 -9.88 30.96
CA ILE A 73 1.27 -9.13 31.03
C ILE A 73 1.85 -9.12 32.44
N LYS A 74 1.01 -8.93 33.46
CA LYS A 74 1.48 -8.73 34.84
C LYS A 74 2.28 -9.94 35.34
N GLY A 75 3.49 -9.69 35.83
CA GLY A 75 4.40 -10.70 36.37
C GLY A 75 5.01 -11.65 35.34
N ASN A 76 4.72 -11.49 34.04
CA ASN A 76 5.27 -12.33 32.98
C ASN A 76 6.40 -11.62 32.24
N ARG A 77 7.27 -12.42 31.59
CA ARG A 77 8.36 -11.96 30.72
C ARG A 77 7.81 -11.83 29.31
N ILE A 78 8.03 -10.68 28.66
CA ILE A 78 7.39 -10.32 27.39
C ILE A 78 8.45 -10.10 26.31
N LEU A 79 8.32 -10.83 25.20
CA LEU A 79 9.10 -10.59 23.99
C LEU A 79 8.23 -9.83 23.01
N VAL A 80 8.53 -8.56 22.80
CA VAL A 80 7.80 -7.70 21.88
C VAL A 80 8.33 -7.94 20.47
N CYS A 81 7.47 -8.34 19.54
CA CYS A 81 7.84 -8.66 18.16
C CYS A 81 7.22 -7.66 17.18
N ASP A 82 8.05 -7.09 16.31
CA ASP A 82 7.65 -6.22 15.20
C ASP A 82 8.47 -6.55 13.94
N ASP A 83 7.98 -6.19 12.75
CA ASP A 83 8.74 -6.41 11.51
C ASP A 83 9.84 -5.38 11.29
N THR A 84 9.63 -4.15 11.78
CA THR A 84 10.56 -3.05 11.54
C THR A 84 10.73 -2.16 12.75
N THR A 85 11.97 -1.70 12.95
CA THR A 85 12.32 -0.64 13.87
C THR A 85 12.88 0.53 13.08
N ILE A 86 12.00 1.45 12.66
CA ILE A 86 12.39 2.61 11.85
C ILE A 86 12.80 3.79 12.74
N THR A 87 11.87 4.33 13.52
CA THR A 87 12.13 5.45 14.43
C THR A 87 12.37 5.00 15.87
N GLY A 88 11.87 3.82 16.24
CA GLY A 88 11.88 3.31 17.62
C GLY A 88 10.71 3.79 18.49
N LYS A 89 9.89 4.75 18.01
CA LYS A 89 8.76 5.32 18.81
C LYS A 89 7.75 4.26 19.25
N THR A 90 7.40 3.33 18.37
CA THR A 90 6.46 2.24 18.68
C THR A 90 6.95 1.41 19.86
N PHE A 91 8.22 0.98 19.84
CA PHE A 91 8.80 0.25 20.97
C PHE A 91 8.86 1.05 22.25
N ILE A 92 9.17 2.35 22.21
CA ILE A 92 9.13 3.20 23.41
C ILE A 92 7.73 3.21 24.02
N ASN A 93 6.69 3.39 23.20
CA ASN A 93 5.31 3.45 23.67
C ASN A 93 4.83 2.10 24.23
N VAL A 94 5.14 1.00 23.54
CA VAL A 94 4.82 -0.35 24.00
C VAL A 94 5.56 -0.68 25.29
N PHE A 95 6.86 -0.36 25.38
CA PHE A 95 7.65 -0.59 26.59
C PHE A 95 7.05 0.13 27.80
N LYS A 96 6.73 1.43 27.68
CA LYS A 96 6.06 2.20 28.74
C LYS A 96 4.74 1.55 29.16
N LYS A 97 3.93 1.11 28.18
CA LYS A 97 2.65 0.43 28.45
C LYS A 97 2.86 -0.87 29.22
N LEU A 98 3.83 -1.69 28.84
CA LEU A 98 4.12 -2.96 29.48
C LEU A 98 4.67 -2.80 30.91
N VAL A 99 5.52 -1.80 31.14
CA VAL A 99 5.96 -1.43 32.50
C VAL A 99 4.77 -1.07 33.38
N ASN A 100 3.84 -0.25 32.88
CA ASN A 100 2.63 0.14 33.62
C ASN A 100 1.69 -1.05 33.91
N LEU A 101 1.70 -2.08 33.05
CA LEU A 101 0.97 -3.33 33.26
C LEU A 101 1.70 -4.30 34.21
N GLY A 102 2.91 -3.99 34.64
CA GLY A 102 3.70 -4.79 35.58
C GLY A 102 4.37 -6.01 34.95
N ALA A 103 4.83 -5.92 33.69
CA ALA A 103 5.68 -6.95 33.09
C ALA A 103 6.95 -7.16 33.93
N ALA A 104 7.36 -8.42 34.14
CA ALA A 104 8.53 -8.76 34.94
C ALA A 104 9.85 -8.54 34.19
N ASP A 105 9.83 -8.74 32.88
CA ASP A 105 10.97 -8.51 31.98
C ASP A 105 10.42 -8.19 30.59
N ILE A 106 11.09 -7.31 29.85
CA ILE A 106 10.67 -6.87 28.51
C ILE A 106 11.88 -6.92 27.60
N LYS A 107 11.75 -7.66 26.50
CA LYS A 107 12.75 -7.74 25.44
C LYS A 107 12.12 -7.36 24.11
N LEU A 108 12.92 -6.76 23.25
CA LEU A 108 12.49 -6.26 21.96
C LEU A 108 13.12 -7.10 20.85
N PHE A 109 12.27 -7.62 19.97
CA PHE A 109 12.64 -8.31 18.75
C PHE A 109 12.12 -7.53 17.55
N SER A 110 12.99 -7.30 16.57
CA SER A 110 12.56 -6.80 15.27
C SER A 110 13.26 -7.54 14.16
N LEU A 111 12.56 -7.89 13.09
CA LEU A 111 13.21 -8.51 11.94
C LEU A 111 14.25 -7.57 11.32
N LEU A 112 13.95 -6.27 11.29
CA LEU A 112 14.82 -5.27 10.69
C LEU A 112 14.93 -4.00 11.53
N MET A 113 16.15 -3.52 11.72
CA MET A 113 16.46 -2.28 12.42
C MET A 113 17.09 -1.26 11.47
N ARG A 114 16.64 0.00 11.55
CA ARG A 114 17.27 1.12 10.87
C ARG A 114 18.33 1.76 11.77
N ARG A 115 19.52 2.05 11.22
CA ARG A 115 20.69 2.57 11.98
C ARG A 115 20.45 3.78 12.88
N ASN A 116 19.52 4.66 12.51
CA ASN A 116 19.22 5.88 13.24
C ASN A 116 17.92 5.79 14.06
N SER A 117 17.41 4.59 14.31
CA SER A 117 16.35 4.37 15.28
C SER A 117 16.80 4.82 16.68
N SER A 118 15.90 5.44 17.44
CA SER A 118 16.18 5.82 18.83
C SER A 118 16.21 4.61 19.78
N VAL A 119 15.84 3.43 19.29
CA VAL A 119 15.82 2.16 20.03
C VAL A 119 16.60 1.12 19.25
N VAL A 120 17.50 0.42 19.95
CA VAL A 120 18.15 -0.79 19.45
C VAL A 120 17.42 -2.00 20.06
N PRO A 121 16.76 -2.85 19.25
CA PRO A 121 16.12 -4.05 19.78
C PRO A 121 17.16 -4.98 20.40
N ASN A 122 16.78 -5.77 21.40
CA ASN A 122 17.65 -6.80 21.96
C ASN A 122 18.09 -7.82 20.90
N ILE A 123 17.19 -8.07 19.95
CA ILE A 123 17.40 -8.99 18.85
C ILE A 123 16.89 -8.36 17.56
N PHE A 124 17.76 -8.34 16.54
CA PHE A 124 17.38 -8.03 15.18
C PHE A 124 18.17 -8.86 14.17
N VAL A 125 17.63 -9.01 12.95
CA VAL A 125 18.24 -9.84 11.90
C VAL A 125 19.00 -8.99 10.91
N PHE A 126 18.35 -7.94 10.42
CA PHE A 126 18.90 -7.08 9.39
C PHE A 126 19.08 -5.67 9.93
N GLU A 127 20.22 -5.06 9.62
CA GLU A 127 20.44 -3.63 9.80
C GLU A 127 20.40 -2.93 8.44
N ILE A 128 19.69 -1.81 8.35
CA ILE A 128 19.62 -1.01 7.13
C ILE A 128 20.01 0.46 7.34
N GLU A 129 20.46 1.07 6.25
CA GLU A 129 20.70 2.51 6.16
C GLU A 129 19.41 3.33 6.31
N ALA A 130 19.59 4.61 6.64
CA ALA A 130 18.49 5.53 6.85
C ALA A 130 17.65 5.78 5.58
N ASP A 131 18.23 5.73 4.39
CA ASP A 131 17.52 6.01 3.13
C ASP A 131 16.97 4.75 2.44
N THR A 132 16.98 3.61 3.13
CA THR A 132 16.51 2.34 2.59
C THR A 132 15.02 2.13 2.89
N LYS A 133 14.23 1.86 1.86
CA LYS A 133 12.86 1.35 1.96
C LYS A 133 12.86 -0.18 1.94
N VAL A 134 11.96 -0.77 2.70
CA VAL A 134 11.85 -2.22 2.88
C VAL A 134 10.45 -2.67 2.52
N TYR A 135 10.38 -3.79 1.81
CA TYR A 135 9.14 -4.46 1.45
C TYR A 135 9.20 -5.91 1.92
N PHE A 136 8.23 -6.31 2.73
CA PHE A 136 8.06 -7.69 3.18
C PHE A 136 7.06 -8.43 2.27
N PRO A 137 7.09 -9.77 2.25
CA PRO A 137 6.09 -10.57 1.53
C PRO A 137 4.64 -10.26 1.94
N TRP A 138 4.44 -9.84 3.20
CA TRP A 138 3.13 -9.46 3.76
C TRP A 138 2.86 -7.95 3.75
N SER A 139 3.73 -7.14 3.14
CA SER A 139 3.44 -5.72 2.99
C SER A 139 2.32 -5.52 1.97
N ASP A 140 1.27 -4.79 2.35
CA ASP A 140 0.13 -4.44 1.48
C ASP A 140 0.50 -3.48 0.32
N TYR A 141 1.79 -3.28 0.04
CA TYR A 141 2.23 -2.39 -1.02
C TYR A 141 2.26 -3.13 -2.36
N PRO A 142 1.70 -2.56 -3.45
CA PRO A 142 2.12 -2.98 -4.77
C PRO A 142 3.63 -2.73 -4.86
N ILE A 143 4.44 -3.78 -5.04
CA ILE A 143 5.88 -3.67 -5.25
C ILE A 143 6.11 -2.70 -6.42
N ARG A 144 6.54 -1.48 -6.08
CA ARG A 144 6.56 -0.30 -6.95
C ARG A 144 7.81 -0.28 -7.83
N THR A 145 8.01 -1.28 -8.69
CA THR A 145 8.90 -1.08 -9.85
C THR A 145 8.16 -0.29 -10.91
N TYR A 146 8.00 1.00 -10.63
CA TYR A 146 7.58 1.96 -11.63
C TYR A 146 8.84 2.36 -12.39
N SER A 147 8.80 2.22 -13.71
CA SER A 147 9.93 2.55 -14.57
C SER A 147 10.28 4.05 -14.58
N LYS A 148 9.42 4.90 -13.99
CA LYS A 148 9.47 6.36 -14.04
C LYS A 148 8.93 6.97 -12.75
N GLY A 149 9.76 7.79 -12.10
CA GLY A 149 9.38 8.56 -10.92
C GLY A 149 8.92 7.73 -9.71
N ILE A 150 8.38 8.43 -8.73
CA ILE A 150 7.78 7.91 -7.51
C ILE A 150 6.27 8.08 -7.63
N VAL A 151 5.54 6.97 -7.61
CA VAL A 151 4.09 7.02 -7.41
C VAL A 151 3.81 7.27 -5.94
N ARG A 152 2.87 8.15 -5.62
CA ARG A 152 2.40 8.41 -4.23
C ARG A 152 1.00 9.04 -4.22
N LYS A 153 0.36 9.11 -3.06
CA LYS A 153 -0.88 9.89 -2.92
C LYS A 153 -0.59 11.39 -2.99
N ILE A 154 -1.58 12.17 -3.39
CA ILE A 154 -1.54 13.63 -3.26
C ILE A 154 -1.53 14.02 -1.78
N SER A 155 -0.82 15.10 -1.46
CA SER A 155 -0.63 15.66 -0.12
C SER A 155 -0.95 17.16 -0.11
N CYS A 156 -1.11 17.74 1.08
CA CYS A 156 -1.42 19.16 1.23
C CYS A 156 -0.30 20.06 0.66
N GLU A 157 0.95 19.61 0.73
CA GLU A 157 2.10 20.32 0.19
C GLU A 157 2.04 20.47 -1.34
N ASP A 158 1.37 19.54 -2.03
CA ASP A 158 1.23 19.57 -3.49
C ASP A 158 0.27 20.66 -3.97
N CYS A 159 -0.63 21.14 -3.11
CA CYS A 159 -1.58 22.21 -3.44
C CYS A 159 -0.89 23.52 -3.86
N LYS A 160 0.40 23.67 -3.56
CA LYS A 160 1.23 24.83 -3.93
C LYS A 160 1.98 24.65 -5.25
N LYS A 161 1.98 23.43 -5.81
CA LYS A 161 2.65 23.11 -7.08
C LYS A 161 1.69 23.37 -8.24
N ASP A 162 2.27 23.61 -9.42
CA ASP A 162 1.49 23.72 -10.66
C ASP A 162 1.39 22.37 -11.38
N PHE A 163 0.28 22.16 -12.06
CA PHE A 163 0.04 20.99 -12.90
C PHE A 163 -0.83 21.39 -14.10
N ARG A 164 -0.28 21.21 -15.31
CA ARG A 164 -0.96 21.50 -16.57
C ARG A 164 -0.73 20.37 -17.56
N CYS A 165 -1.80 19.72 -18.01
CA CYS A 165 -1.76 18.66 -19.01
C CYS A 165 -2.10 19.14 -20.44
N GLY A 166 -2.51 20.40 -20.58
CA GLY A 166 -2.90 21.01 -21.85
C GLY A 166 -4.34 20.69 -22.27
N ASP A 167 -5.12 20.02 -21.41
CA ASP A 167 -6.56 19.84 -21.63
C ASP A 167 -7.33 20.84 -20.75
N PRO A 168 -8.03 21.83 -21.34
CA PRO A 168 -8.75 22.87 -20.58
C PRO A 168 -9.75 22.32 -19.57
N ASN A 169 -10.32 21.13 -19.82
CA ASN A 169 -11.30 20.52 -18.94
C ASN A 169 -10.70 19.87 -17.70
N ILE A 170 -9.44 19.43 -17.79
CA ILE A 170 -8.70 18.91 -16.65
C ILE A 170 -8.00 20.09 -15.95
N ASP A 171 -7.38 20.99 -16.72
CA ASP A 171 -6.60 22.13 -16.24
C ASP A 171 -7.45 23.19 -15.52
N LYS A 172 -8.78 23.17 -15.67
CA LYS A 172 -9.67 23.98 -14.80
C LYS A 172 -9.58 23.58 -13.32
N ASN A 173 -9.14 22.36 -13.02
CA ASN A 173 -8.95 21.86 -11.66
C ASN A 173 -7.49 22.04 -11.23
N SER A 174 -7.29 22.69 -10.09
CA SER A 174 -5.98 22.78 -9.45
C SER A 174 -5.65 21.51 -8.66
N LEU A 175 -4.38 21.31 -8.30
CA LEU A 175 -4.00 20.25 -7.35
C LEU A 175 -4.73 20.37 -6.01
N SER A 176 -5.11 21.58 -5.60
CA SER A 176 -5.94 21.78 -4.41
C SER A 176 -7.34 21.18 -4.56
N ASP A 177 -7.92 21.18 -5.76
CA ASP A 177 -9.25 20.62 -6.00
C ASP A 177 -9.20 19.08 -5.97
N PHE A 178 -8.16 18.49 -6.57
CA PHE A 178 -7.89 17.06 -6.45
C PHE A 178 -7.65 16.62 -5.00
N PHE A 179 -6.89 17.41 -4.22
CA PHE A 179 -6.67 17.12 -2.80
C PHE A 179 -7.97 17.20 -2.00
N LYS A 180 -8.80 18.22 -2.22
CA LYS A 180 -10.14 18.34 -1.60
C LYS A 180 -11.04 17.17 -1.97
N ASN A 181 -11.01 16.72 -3.22
CA ASN A 181 -11.76 15.53 -3.65
C ASN A 181 -11.34 14.30 -2.85
N GLN A 182 -10.04 14.11 -2.61
CA GLN A 182 -9.56 12.99 -1.78
C GLN A 182 -10.03 13.09 -0.32
N GLU A 183 -10.08 14.29 0.26
CA GLU A 183 -10.49 14.50 1.66
C GLU A 183 -12.01 14.42 1.88
N HIS A 184 -12.79 14.89 0.90
CA HIS A 184 -14.24 15.10 1.05
C HIS A 184 -15.09 14.14 0.22
N SER A 185 -14.49 13.28 -0.60
CA SER A 185 -15.19 12.26 -1.38
C SER A 185 -14.48 10.91 -1.27
N SER A 186 -15.07 9.86 -1.86
CA SER A 186 -14.43 8.54 -1.95
C SER A 186 -13.33 8.47 -3.02
N ALA A 187 -12.94 9.61 -3.60
CA ALA A 187 -11.89 9.72 -4.60
C ALA A 187 -10.54 9.24 -4.05
N LYS A 188 -9.82 8.53 -4.91
CA LYS A 188 -8.45 8.12 -4.68
C LYS A 188 -7.57 8.82 -5.68
N VAL A 189 -6.67 9.66 -5.19
CA VAL A 189 -5.81 10.48 -6.04
C VAL A 189 -4.36 10.09 -5.85
N TYR A 190 -3.70 9.73 -6.95
CA TYR A 190 -2.29 9.39 -6.96
C TYR A 190 -1.55 10.23 -8.01
N LEU A 191 -0.29 10.52 -7.69
CA LEU A 191 0.62 11.30 -8.51
C LEU A 191 1.82 10.44 -8.90
N VAL A 192 2.44 10.75 -10.03
CA VAL A 192 3.84 10.41 -10.29
C VAL A 192 4.67 11.67 -10.13
N GLU A 193 5.62 11.64 -9.19
CA GLU A 193 6.61 12.69 -9.00
C GLU A 193 7.97 12.22 -9.52
N ASP A 194 8.61 13.01 -10.36
CA ASP A 194 9.96 12.75 -10.86
C ASP A 194 10.82 14.00 -10.73
N LYS A 195 11.99 13.85 -10.11
CA LYS A 195 12.93 14.97 -9.83
C LYS A 195 12.28 16.19 -9.14
N GLY A 196 11.25 15.97 -8.32
CA GLY A 196 10.53 17.02 -7.58
C GLY A 196 9.32 17.63 -8.31
N GLU A 197 9.14 17.29 -9.59
CA GLU A 197 8.03 17.75 -10.44
C GLU A 197 6.88 16.74 -10.44
N ILE A 198 5.64 17.22 -10.46
CA ILE A 198 4.47 16.36 -10.62
C ILE A 198 4.28 16.09 -12.12
N CYS A 199 4.59 14.87 -12.56
CA CYS A 199 4.56 14.52 -13.97
C CYS A 199 3.18 14.02 -14.43
N SER A 200 2.48 13.28 -13.58
CA SER A 200 1.13 12.76 -13.89
C SER A 200 0.26 12.68 -12.66
N ILE A 201 -1.06 12.68 -12.88
CA ILE A 201 -2.10 12.49 -11.88
C ILE A 201 -3.10 11.44 -12.35
N VAL A 202 -3.67 10.71 -11.40
CA VAL A 202 -4.84 9.87 -11.60
C VAL A 202 -5.83 10.07 -10.45
N GLN A 203 -7.11 10.17 -10.79
CA GLN A 203 -8.24 10.16 -9.88
C GLN A 203 -9.17 9.00 -10.25
N PHE A 204 -9.53 8.17 -9.28
CA PHE A 204 -10.48 7.08 -9.47
C PHE A 204 -11.32 6.83 -8.23
N TYR A 205 -12.43 6.12 -8.41
CA TYR A 205 -13.41 5.83 -7.36
C TYR A 205 -13.67 4.32 -7.27
N GLU A 206 -14.00 3.84 -6.08
CA GLU A 206 -14.59 2.51 -5.94
C GLU A 206 -16.07 2.58 -6.28
N LYS A 207 -16.56 1.62 -7.06
CA LYS A 207 -17.98 1.51 -7.44
C LYS A 207 -18.48 0.11 -7.14
N HIS A 208 -19.74 0.04 -6.74
CA HIS A 208 -20.49 -1.19 -6.59
C HIS A 208 -21.59 -1.17 -7.65
N LEU A 209 -21.53 -2.09 -8.62
CA LEU A 209 -22.51 -2.23 -9.68
C LEU A 209 -23.11 -3.63 -9.60
N ASN A 210 -24.37 -3.71 -9.18
CA ASN A 210 -25.06 -4.98 -8.90
C ASN A 210 -24.25 -5.85 -7.92
N SER A 211 -23.90 -7.07 -8.32
CA SER A 211 -23.10 -8.02 -7.53
C SER A 211 -21.58 -7.80 -7.65
N TYR A 212 -21.13 -6.83 -8.45
CA TYR A 212 -19.72 -6.61 -8.74
C TYR A 212 -19.18 -5.35 -8.11
N LYS A 213 -17.95 -5.43 -7.62
CA LYS A 213 -17.17 -4.27 -7.17
C LYS A 213 -16.15 -3.93 -8.24
N GLY A 214 -16.03 -2.66 -8.61
CA GLY A 214 -15.06 -2.21 -9.59
C GLY A 214 -14.48 -0.84 -9.28
N LEU A 215 -13.63 -0.36 -10.19
CA LEU A 215 -13.01 0.95 -10.14
C LEU A 215 -13.53 1.80 -11.30
N PHE A 216 -13.97 3.01 -11.01
CA PHE A 216 -14.25 4.03 -12.02
C PHE A 216 -13.02 4.94 -12.18
N LEU A 217 -12.37 4.86 -13.34
CA LEU A 217 -11.29 5.74 -13.76
C LEU A 217 -11.88 7.04 -14.26
N ASP A 218 -11.76 8.09 -13.46
CA ASP A 218 -12.34 9.40 -13.75
C ASP A 218 -11.36 10.27 -14.53
N ILE A 219 -10.16 10.47 -13.99
CA ILE A 219 -9.12 11.31 -14.62
C ILE A 219 -7.81 10.55 -14.65
N ILE A 220 -7.12 10.59 -15.78
CA ILE A 220 -5.70 10.29 -15.87
C ILE A 220 -5.04 11.29 -16.82
N ALA A 221 -4.02 12.00 -16.33
CA ALA A 221 -3.38 13.07 -17.08
C ALA A 221 -1.88 13.10 -16.86
N THR A 222 -1.16 13.54 -17.89
CA THR A 222 0.29 13.78 -17.86
C THR A 222 0.54 15.21 -18.27
N THR A 223 1.47 15.87 -17.59
CA THR A 223 1.94 17.21 -17.93
C THR A 223 2.33 17.30 -19.40
N GLU A 224 2.05 18.45 -20.02
CA GLU A 224 2.17 18.62 -21.47
C GLU A 224 3.60 18.30 -21.99
N ASP A 225 4.61 18.80 -21.28
CA ASP A 225 6.03 18.59 -21.60
C ASP A 225 6.53 17.17 -21.31
N LYS A 226 5.73 16.35 -20.62
CA LYS A 226 6.06 14.96 -20.27
C LYS A 226 5.22 13.92 -21.01
N LYS A 227 4.35 14.31 -21.95
CA LYS A 227 3.61 13.37 -22.80
C LYS A 227 4.58 12.42 -23.53
N GLY A 228 4.16 11.16 -23.72
CA GLY A 228 5.01 10.12 -24.31
C GLY A 228 6.02 9.46 -23.37
N ASN A 229 6.33 10.06 -22.20
CA ASN A 229 7.33 9.51 -21.26
C ASN A 229 6.83 8.38 -20.36
N LYS A 230 5.67 7.78 -20.66
CA LYS A 230 5.07 6.63 -19.96
C LYS A 230 4.67 6.89 -18.48
N TYR A 231 4.54 8.14 -18.04
CA TYR A 231 4.06 8.47 -16.69
C TYR A 231 2.58 8.08 -16.48
N ALA A 232 1.66 8.41 -17.40
CA ALA A 232 0.28 7.89 -17.34
C ALA A 232 0.24 6.35 -17.32
N SER A 233 1.06 5.70 -18.14
CA SER A 233 1.16 4.24 -18.14
C SER A 233 1.59 3.66 -16.79
N THR A 234 2.39 4.41 -16.02
CA THR A 234 2.81 4.04 -14.67
C THR A 234 1.62 4.06 -13.71
N LEU A 235 0.74 5.06 -13.83
CA LEU A 235 -0.50 5.15 -13.06
C LEU A 235 -1.55 4.11 -13.48
N LEU A 236 -1.67 3.80 -14.77
CA LEU A 236 -2.56 2.70 -15.21
C LEU A 236 -2.12 1.37 -14.60
N LYS A 237 -0.81 1.09 -14.58
CA LYS A 237 -0.25 -0.10 -13.93
C LYS A 237 -0.58 -0.14 -12.43
N LEU A 238 -0.50 1.00 -11.73
CA LEU A 238 -0.93 1.12 -10.33
C LEU A 238 -2.41 0.72 -10.18
N ILE A 239 -3.30 1.23 -11.02
CA ILE A 239 -4.75 0.99 -10.90
C ILE A 239 -5.08 -0.47 -11.20
N SER A 240 -4.45 -1.07 -12.22
CA SER A 240 -4.57 -2.51 -12.48
C SER A 240 -4.15 -3.33 -11.27
N TYR A 241 -3.03 -3.00 -10.63
CA TYR A 241 -2.62 -3.70 -9.40
C TYR A 241 -3.57 -3.45 -8.23
N TYR A 242 -4.09 -2.23 -8.09
CA TYR A 242 -5.13 -1.93 -7.10
C TYR A 242 -6.36 -2.80 -7.31
N MET A 243 -6.79 -2.98 -8.56
CA MET A 243 -7.90 -3.86 -8.93
C MET A 243 -7.63 -5.31 -8.49
N PHE A 244 -6.48 -5.87 -8.87
CA PHE A 244 -6.13 -7.25 -8.53
C PHE A 244 -5.99 -7.46 -7.01
N TYR A 245 -5.30 -6.55 -6.33
CA TYR A 245 -5.00 -6.69 -4.90
C TYR A 245 -6.25 -6.68 -4.02
N HIS A 246 -7.21 -5.84 -4.37
CA HIS A 246 -8.45 -5.68 -3.62
C HIS A 246 -9.61 -6.48 -4.22
N GLU A 247 -9.31 -7.45 -5.08
CA GLU A 247 -10.28 -8.37 -5.69
C GLU A 247 -11.44 -7.66 -6.41
N PHE A 248 -11.18 -6.49 -6.98
CA PHE A 248 -12.15 -5.81 -7.83
C PHE A 248 -12.32 -6.57 -9.14
N SER A 249 -13.55 -6.64 -9.62
CA SER A 249 -13.93 -7.36 -10.82
C SER A 249 -13.63 -6.59 -12.11
N PHE A 250 -13.54 -5.26 -12.07
CA PHE A 250 -13.28 -4.45 -13.26
C PHE A 250 -12.69 -3.08 -12.95
N ILE A 251 -12.07 -2.47 -13.96
CA ILE A 251 -11.87 -1.02 -14.08
C ILE A 251 -12.65 -0.56 -15.30
N TYR A 252 -13.45 0.49 -15.19
CA TYR A 252 -14.09 1.14 -16.32
C TYR A 252 -13.86 2.65 -16.30
N GLY A 253 -13.97 3.29 -17.45
CA GLY A 253 -13.86 4.74 -17.58
C GLY A 253 -14.24 5.20 -18.98
N TYR A 254 -13.91 6.45 -19.26
CA TYR A 254 -14.12 7.05 -20.57
C TYR A 254 -12.78 7.48 -21.18
N ALA A 255 -12.62 7.26 -22.47
CA ALA A 255 -11.52 7.80 -23.27
C ALA A 255 -12.08 8.78 -24.29
N PHE A 256 -11.42 9.91 -24.49
CA PHE A 256 -11.72 10.80 -25.60
C PHE A 256 -11.56 10.07 -26.94
N ASP A 257 -12.33 10.50 -27.94
CA ASP A 257 -12.23 10.02 -29.32
C ASP A 257 -10.92 10.46 -29.98
N ASN A 258 -9.87 9.77 -29.57
CA ASN A 258 -8.49 9.96 -29.98
C ASN A 258 -7.87 8.57 -30.15
N GLU A 259 -7.47 8.25 -31.38
CA GLU A 259 -7.00 6.91 -31.75
C GLU A 259 -5.76 6.49 -30.93
N GLU A 260 -4.79 7.39 -30.74
CA GLU A 260 -3.59 7.11 -29.95
C GLU A 260 -3.93 6.79 -28.49
N LEU A 261 -4.87 7.53 -27.90
CA LEU A 261 -5.32 7.31 -26.52
C LEU A 261 -6.04 5.97 -26.38
N ILE A 262 -6.95 5.67 -27.31
CA ILE A 262 -7.70 4.40 -27.33
C ILE A 262 -6.73 3.22 -27.48
N ASP A 263 -5.76 3.34 -28.38
CA ASP A 263 -4.77 2.29 -28.61
C ASP A 263 -3.83 2.11 -27.41
N MET A 264 -3.47 3.19 -26.71
CA MET A 264 -2.75 3.09 -25.45
C MET A 264 -3.54 2.26 -24.42
N TYR A 265 -4.85 2.48 -24.31
CA TYR A 265 -5.71 1.69 -23.42
C TYR A 265 -5.78 0.22 -23.85
N LYS A 266 -5.96 -0.06 -25.15
CA LYS A 266 -5.99 -1.44 -25.68
C LYS A 266 -4.69 -2.19 -25.42
N GLN A 267 -3.54 -1.55 -25.61
CA GLN A 267 -2.22 -2.14 -25.29
C GLN A 267 -2.07 -2.50 -23.80
N ARG A 268 -2.93 -1.94 -22.93
CA ARG A 268 -2.99 -2.24 -21.50
C ARG A 268 -4.12 -3.21 -21.13
N GLY A 269 -4.76 -3.83 -22.12
CA GLY A 269 -5.80 -4.83 -21.92
C GLY A 269 -7.21 -4.26 -21.70
N PHE A 270 -7.40 -2.95 -21.92
CA PHE A 270 -8.74 -2.38 -21.95
C PHE A 270 -9.44 -2.70 -23.28
N GLU A 271 -10.76 -2.80 -23.21
CA GLU A 271 -11.65 -2.97 -24.35
C GLU A 271 -12.61 -1.81 -24.47
N VAL A 272 -12.89 -1.43 -25.70
CA VAL A 272 -13.94 -0.45 -26.00
C VAL A 272 -15.26 -1.21 -26.09
N ILE A 273 -16.20 -0.89 -25.20
CA ILE A 273 -17.50 -1.58 -25.10
C ILE A 273 -18.70 -0.74 -25.56
N GLY A 274 -18.42 0.46 -26.06
CA GLY A 274 -19.40 1.39 -26.62
C GLY A 274 -18.89 2.82 -26.60
N SER A 275 -19.74 3.77 -26.98
CA SER A 275 -19.47 5.21 -26.91
C SER A 275 -20.71 6.00 -26.49
N ILE A 276 -20.51 7.23 -26.05
CA ILE A 276 -21.57 8.23 -25.81
C ILE A 276 -21.22 9.53 -26.51
N GLN A 277 -22.24 10.32 -26.82
CA GLN A 277 -22.08 11.71 -27.19
C GLN A 277 -22.31 12.59 -25.96
N ASP A 278 -21.28 13.32 -25.57
CA ASP A 278 -21.36 14.32 -24.52
C ASP A 278 -21.35 15.74 -25.13
N PRO A 279 -22.25 16.65 -24.70
CA PRO A 279 -22.32 18.01 -25.26
C PRO A 279 -21.04 18.84 -25.11
N HIS A 280 -20.20 18.55 -24.12
CA HIS A 280 -18.99 19.30 -23.81
C HIS A 280 -17.72 18.59 -24.30
N TYR A 281 -17.75 17.26 -24.33
CA TYR A 281 -16.58 16.44 -24.62
C TYR A 281 -16.62 15.75 -25.99
N GLY A 282 -17.74 15.83 -26.70
CA GLY A 282 -17.95 15.13 -27.96
C GLY A 282 -18.08 13.63 -27.74
N THR A 283 -17.51 12.84 -28.66
CA THR A 283 -17.54 11.38 -28.55
C THR A 283 -16.61 10.91 -27.42
N LEU A 284 -17.17 10.15 -26.48
CA LEU A 284 -16.40 9.45 -25.44
C LEU A 284 -16.57 7.94 -25.59
N HIS A 285 -15.46 7.21 -25.65
CA HIS A 285 -15.43 5.75 -25.72
C HIS A 285 -15.43 5.15 -24.32
N LYS A 286 -16.36 4.23 -24.07
CA LYS A 286 -16.43 3.46 -22.83
C LYS A 286 -15.36 2.39 -22.86
N ILE A 287 -14.38 2.50 -21.98
CA ILE A 287 -13.28 1.54 -21.85
C ILE A 287 -13.44 0.70 -20.60
N VAL A 288 -13.11 -0.58 -20.68
CA VAL A 288 -13.18 -1.50 -19.54
C VAL A 288 -12.05 -2.53 -19.57
N ILE A 289 -11.53 -2.89 -18.41
CA ILE A 289 -10.74 -4.11 -18.21
C ILE A 289 -11.43 -4.92 -17.13
N VAL A 290 -11.52 -6.24 -17.33
CA VAL A 290 -12.18 -7.16 -16.40
C VAL A 290 -11.16 -8.11 -15.80
N ASN A 291 -11.22 -8.26 -14.48
CA ASN A 291 -10.44 -9.20 -13.71
C ASN A 291 -11.21 -10.54 -13.62
N GLY A 292 -11.01 -11.42 -14.59
CA GLY A 292 -11.71 -12.72 -14.61
C GLY A 292 -11.45 -13.54 -15.87
N THR A 293 -12.03 -14.75 -15.90
CA THR A 293 -12.02 -15.61 -17.09
C THR A 293 -12.83 -14.99 -18.23
N LYS A 294 -12.64 -15.51 -19.44
CA LYS A 294 -13.40 -15.06 -20.62
C LYS A 294 -14.93 -15.15 -20.41
N ASP A 295 -15.41 -16.18 -19.73
CA ASP A 295 -16.84 -16.37 -19.47
C ASP A 295 -17.38 -15.40 -18.40
N ALA A 296 -16.59 -15.11 -17.36
CA ALA A 296 -16.95 -14.11 -16.34
C ALA A 296 -17.04 -12.69 -16.94
N LYS A 297 -16.26 -12.43 -17.97
CA LYS A 297 -16.13 -11.12 -18.59
C LYS A 297 -17.39 -10.63 -19.28
N ASP A 298 -18.09 -11.50 -20.03
CA ASP A 298 -19.32 -11.11 -20.70
C ASP A 298 -20.42 -10.74 -19.70
N HIS A 299 -20.51 -11.48 -18.59
CA HIS A 299 -21.43 -11.17 -17.49
C HIS A 299 -21.09 -9.85 -16.78
N VAL A 300 -19.81 -9.59 -16.52
CA VAL A 300 -19.37 -8.32 -15.95
C VAL A 300 -19.68 -7.16 -16.90
N ILE A 301 -19.30 -7.24 -18.18
CA ILE A 301 -19.57 -6.18 -19.17
C ILE A 301 -21.07 -5.92 -19.32
N ALA A 302 -21.89 -6.96 -19.38
CA ALA A 302 -23.35 -6.83 -19.42
C ALA A 302 -23.91 -6.12 -18.19
N SER A 303 -23.28 -6.32 -17.02
CA SER A 303 -23.67 -5.66 -15.76
C SER A 303 -23.23 -4.21 -15.69
N ILE A 304 -22.12 -3.84 -16.33
CA ILE A 304 -21.62 -2.46 -16.32
C ILE A 304 -22.40 -1.61 -17.33
N ARG A 305 -22.65 -2.10 -18.56
CA ARG A 305 -23.27 -1.36 -19.68
C ARG A 305 -24.47 -0.46 -19.33
N PRO A 306 -25.44 -0.87 -18.48
CA PRO A 306 -26.60 -0.05 -18.13
C PRO A 306 -26.27 1.17 -17.24
N HIS A 307 -25.11 1.19 -16.59
CA HIS A 307 -24.70 2.22 -15.62
C HIS A 307 -23.70 3.24 -16.19
N ILE A 308 -23.37 3.14 -17.47
CA ILE A 308 -22.34 3.96 -18.17
C ILE A 308 -22.97 4.72 -19.32
#